data_AF-A0A254Q947-F1
#
_entry.id   AF-A0A254Q947-F1
#
_cell.length_a   1.000
_cell.length_b   1.000
_cell.length_c   1.000
_cell.angle_alpha   90.00
_cell.angle_beta   90.00
_cell.angle_gamma   90.00
#
_symmetry.space_group_name_H-M   'P 1'
#
loop_
_entity.id
_entity.type
_entity.pdbx_description
1 polymer ?
#
loop_
_entity_poly.entity_id
_entity_poly.type
_entity_poly.pdbx_seq_one_letter_code
_entity_poly.pdbx_strand_id
1 'polypeptide(L)'
;MPSRFIFSLRFSSKVLVKLAKLSLAMVLFMSLLRLNLFMLSAFAKVEHNSFLEILHSFGAGIRFDILIFGFLLIPIYFILLIQAICEKWPKWIFIFYKIYFASIWLIICLLSYIDFFHYSHHGRRMRFAEYSSWTPELTWEQMQALQTNQALFFTISTVILLVLGYMLIRGLQFGQWKDEYSPQKGSKLELALRIVLPLVLIVLAARGTVEAHHLALEHSQVSDNSALNEMALNAVWCFDK
;
A
#
# COMPACT_ATOMS: atom_id res chain seq x y z
N MET A 1 -6.77 -39.90 5.77
CA MET A 1 -5.77 -38.87 6.13
C MET A 1 -5.59 -37.73 5.10
N PRO A 2 -5.70 -37.91 3.77
CA PRO A 2 -5.46 -36.80 2.83
C PRO A 2 -6.51 -35.67 2.89
N SER A 3 -7.76 -35.98 3.27
CA SER A 3 -8.81 -34.96 3.43
C SER A 3 -8.47 -33.91 4.51
N ARG A 4 -7.78 -34.30 5.60
CA ARG A 4 -7.47 -33.41 6.73
C ARG A 4 -6.44 -32.34 6.38
N PHE A 5 -5.41 -32.71 5.62
CA PHE A 5 -4.39 -31.77 5.13
C PHE A 5 -5.01 -30.72 4.19
N ILE A 6 -5.90 -31.17 3.29
CA ILE A 6 -6.55 -30.31 2.32
C ILE A 6 -7.45 -29.26 2.99
N PHE A 7 -8.16 -29.61 4.07
CA PHE A 7 -9.10 -28.70 4.74
C PHE A 7 -8.42 -27.59 5.54
N SER A 8 -7.37 -27.92 6.27
CA SER A 8 -6.57 -26.95 7.01
C SER A 8 -5.86 -25.95 6.08
N LEU A 9 -5.28 -26.43 4.97
CA LEU A 9 -4.66 -25.58 3.95
C LEU A 9 -5.68 -24.65 3.29
N ARG A 10 -6.91 -25.13 3.07
CA ARG A 10 -8.04 -24.33 2.56
C ARG A 10 -8.41 -23.17 3.50
N PHE A 11 -8.21 -23.30 4.82
CA PHE A 11 -8.49 -22.22 5.76
C PHE A 11 -7.43 -21.12 5.69
N SER A 12 -6.15 -21.50 5.80
CA SER A 12 -5.03 -20.54 5.68
C SER A 12 -5.01 -19.86 4.30
N SER A 13 -5.26 -20.62 3.23
CA SER A 13 -5.29 -20.07 1.87
C SER A 13 -6.41 -19.06 1.67
N LYS A 14 -7.59 -19.23 2.28
CA LYS A 14 -8.68 -18.25 2.16
C LYS A 14 -8.40 -16.93 2.88
N VAL A 15 -7.77 -16.96 4.06
CA VAL A 15 -7.33 -15.73 4.76
C VAL A 15 -6.25 -15.04 3.95
N LEU A 16 -5.24 -15.79 3.50
CA LEU A 16 -4.17 -15.26 2.65
C LEU A 16 -4.71 -14.68 1.34
N VAL A 17 -5.67 -15.34 0.68
CA VAL A 17 -6.30 -14.81 -0.54
C VAL A 17 -7.09 -13.52 -0.25
N LYS A 18 -7.80 -13.42 0.88
CA LYS A 18 -8.48 -12.18 1.26
C LYS A 18 -7.50 -11.04 1.52
N LEU A 19 -6.40 -11.32 2.24
CA LEU A 19 -5.33 -10.36 2.47
C LEU A 19 -4.64 -9.96 1.16
N ALA A 20 -4.34 -10.91 0.26
CA ALA A 20 -3.76 -10.63 -1.04
C ALA A 20 -4.67 -9.77 -1.92
N LYS A 21 -5.99 -10.05 -1.94
CA LYS A 21 -6.98 -9.22 -2.65
C LYS A 21 -7.04 -7.80 -2.09
N LEU A 22 -7.06 -7.66 -0.76
CA LEU A 22 -6.99 -6.35 -0.12
C LEU A 22 -5.69 -5.63 -0.49
N SER A 23 -4.55 -6.32 -0.44
CA SER A 23 -3.23 -5.77 -0.76
C SER A 23 -3.19 -5.24 -2.19
N LEU A 24 -3.62 -6.06 -3.15
CA LEU A 24 -3.67 -5.69 -4.56
C LEU A 24 -4.59 -4.50 -4.81
N ALA A 25 -5.76 -4.46 -4.15
CA ALA A 25 -6.69 -3.34 -4.26
C ALA A 25 -6.11 -2.04 -3.65
N MET A 26 -5.37 -2.13 -2.55
CA MET A 26 -4.71 -0.97 -1.94
C MET A 26 -3.58 -0.44 -2.82
N VAL A 27 -2.75 -1.32 -3.40
CA VAL A 27 -1.73 -0.94 -4.40
C VAL A 27 -2.38 -0.26 -5.61
N LEU A 28 -3.52 -0.79 -6.09
CA LEU A 28 -4.28 -0.16 -7.17
C LEU A 28 -4.75 1.25 -6.76
N PHE A 29 -5.29 1.43 -5.56
CA PHE A 29 -5.73 2.76 -5.12
C PHE A 29 -4.58 3.75 -4.92
N MET A 30 -3.41 3.29 -4.45
CA MET A 30 -2.18 4.10 -4.42
C MET A 30 -1.75 4.51 -5.82
N SER A 31 -1.84 3.60 -6.79
CA SER A 31 -1.56 3.90 -8.20
C SER A 31 -2.57 4.89 -8.80
N LEU A 32 -3.85 4.83 -8.41
CA LEU A 32 -4.86 5.81 -8.81
C LEU A 32 -4.60 7.19 -8.19
N LEU A 33 -4.15 7.28 -6.94
CA LEU A 33 -3.70 8.54 -6.33
C LEU A 33 -2.52 9.14 -7.09
N ARG A 34 -1.54 8.31 -7.48
CA ARG A 34 -0.42 8.73 -8.34
C ARG A 34 -0.90 9.22 -9.69
N LEU A 35 -1.80 8.49 -10.35
CA LEU A 35 -2.36 8.89 -11.65
C LEU A 35 -3.07 10.23 -11.55
N ASN A 36 -3.85 10.43 -10.51
CA ASN A 36 -4.55 11.68 -10.27
C ASN A 36 -3.60 12.86 -10.10
N LEU A 37 -2.53 12.68 -9.30
CA LEU A 37 -1.48 13.67 -9.14
C LEU A 37 -0.75 13.95 -10.47
N PHE A 38 -0.47 12.91 -11.26
CA PHE A 38 0.14 13.05 -12.57
C PHE A 38 -0.71 13.91 -13.50
N MET A 39 -2.00 13.59 -13.64
CA MET A 39 -2.92 14.29 -14.54
C MET A 39 -3.12 15.76 -14.12
N LEU A 40 -3.13 16.03 -12.82
CA LEU A 40 -3.42 17.37 -12.30
C LEU A 40 -2.18 18.25 -12.15
N SER A 41 -0.97 17.70 -12.01
CA SER A 41 0.21 18.48 -11.60
C SER A 41 1.46 18.20 -12.43
N ALA A 42 1.74 16.93 -12.75
CA ALA A 42 2.97 16.55 -13.43
C ALA A 42 2.88 16.59 -14.97
N PHE A 43 1.69 16.39 -15.55
CA PHE A 43 1.51 16.27 -17.00
C PHE A 43 2.11 17.46 -17.79
N ALA A 44 1.85 18.68 -17.33
CA ALA A 44 2.40 19.89 -17.95
C ALA A 44 3.95 19.98 -17.90
N LYS A 45 4.59 19.27 -16.96
CA LYS A 45 6.06 19.26 -16.78
C LYS A 45 6.75 18.17 -17.60
N VAL A 46 5.99 17.29 -18.25
CA VAL A 46 6.50 16.10 -18.95
C VAL A 46 5.95 15.98 -20.38
N GLU A 47 5.36 17.05 -20.91
CA GLU A 47 4.70 17.05 -22.23
C GLU A 47 5.64 16.62 -23.36
N HIS A 48 6.94 16.90 -23.24
CA HIS A 48 7.96 16.55 -24.23
C HIS A 48 8.58 15.16 -24.04
N ASN A 49 8.27 14.45 -22.95
CA ASN A 49 8.82 13.13 -22.69
C ASN A 49 8.12 12.05 -23.49
N SER A 50 8.85 10.98 -23.80
CA SER A 50 8.27 9.85 -24.52
C SER A 50 7.22 9.13 -23.67
N PHE A 51 6.17 8.61 -24.31
CA PHE A 51 5.15 7.81 -23.62
C PHE A 51 5.75 6.59 -22.89
N LEU A 52 6.83 6.02 -23.44
CA LEU A 52 7.54 4.90 -22.83
C LEU A 52 8.20 5.29 -21.50
N GLU A 53 8.81 6.47 -21.41
CA GLU A 53 9.37 6.97 -20.15
C GLU A 53 8.30 7.18 -19.08
N ILE A 54 7.15 7.74 -19.48
CA ILE A 54 6.00 7.90 -18.58
C ILE A 54 5.55 6.53 -18.07
N LEU A 55 5.39 5.56 -18.97
CA LEU A 55 4.98 4.20 -18.59
C LEU A 55 5.99 3.52 -17.67
N HIS A 56 7.29 3.68 -17.93
CA HIS A 56 8.36 3.18 -17.06
C HIS A 56 8.31 3.81 -15.67
N SER A 57 8.05 5.12 -15.56
CA SER A 57 7.85 5.80 -14.28
C SER A 57 6.66 5.25 -13.50
N PHE A 58 5.53 5.00 -14.16
CA PHE A 58 4.39 4.36 -13.50
C PHE A 58 4.70 2.92 -13.08
N GLY A 59 5.42 2.17 -13.91
CA GLY A 59 5.88 0.82 -13.58
C GLY A 59 6.80 0.79 -12.35
N ALA A 60 7.77 1.70 -12.29
CA ALA A 60 8.63 1.89 -11.12
C ALA A 60 7.78 2.25 -9.89
N GLY A 61 6.79 3.13 -10.05
CA GLY A 61 5.89 3.50 -8.96
C GLY A 61 5.06 2.35 -8.39
N ILE A 62 4.54 1.46 -9.23
CA ILE A 62 3.84 0.27 -8.76
C ILE A 62 4.78 -0.62 -7.93
N ARG A 63 6.07 -0.73 -8.30
CA ARG A 63 7.06 -1.49 -7.53
C ARG A 63 7.28 -0.87 -6.15
N PHE A 64 7.39 0.45 -6.06
CA PHE A 64 7.46 1.16 -4.77
C PHE A 64 6.19 0.93 -3.93
N ASP A 65 4.99 0.98 -4.54
CA ASP A 65 3.74 0.72 -3.81
C ASP A 65 3.68 -0.70 -3.24
N ILE A 66 4.13 -1.70 -4.00
CA ILE A 66 4.24 -3.10 -3.54
C ILE A 66 5.22 -3.21 -2.38
N LEU A 67 6.36 -2.53 -2.45
CA LEU A 67 7.36 -2.52 -1.38
C LEU A 67 6.80 -1.96 -0.08
N ILE A 68 6.13 -0.80 -0.15
CA ILE A 68 5.50 -0.16 1.01
C ILE A 68 4.49 -1.11 1.63
N PHE A 69 3.65 -1.73 0.79
CA PHE A 69 2.67 -2.68 1.27
C PHE A 69 3.32 -3.94 1.87
N GLY A 70 4.46 -4.38 1.34
CA GLY A 70 5.28 -5.44 1.93
C GLY A 70 5.69 -5.14 3.37
N PHE A 71 6.19 -3.94 3.64
CA PHE A 71 6.52 -3.50 5.01
C PHE A 71 5.28 -3.41 5.90
N LEU A 72 4.17 -2.88 5.38
CA LEU A 72 2.89 -2.81 6.10
C LEU A 72 2.29 -4.20 6.41
N LEU A 73 2.70 -5.25 5.71
CA LEU A 73 2.26 -6.62 5.99
C LEU A 73 3.08 -7.31 7.10
N ILE A 74 4.21 -6.74 7.55
CA ILE A 74 5.05 -7.35 8.60
C ILE A 74 4.28 -7.53 9.92
N PRO A 75 3.56 -6.53 10.48
CA PRO A 75 2.78 -6.74 11.70
C PRO A 75 1.68 -7.78 11.52
N ILE A 76 1.09 -7.85 10.32
CA ILE A 76 0.06 -8.84 9.98
C ILE A 76 0.63 -10.26 9.98
N TYR A 77 1.87 -10.44 9.54
CA TYR A 77 2.57 -11.72 9.58
C TYR A 77 2.72 -12.29 10.99
N PHE A 78 3.08 -11.46 11.96
CA PHE A 78 3.19 -11.93 13.34
C PHE A 78 1.84 -12.42 13.89
N ILE A 79 0.74 -11.78 13.49
CA ILE A 79 -0.61 -12.22 13.85
C ILE A 79 -0.98 -13.52 13.12
N LEU A 80 -0.59 -13.67 11.85
CA LEU A 80 -0.73 -14.92 11.10
C LEU A 80 0.06 -16.08 11.74
N LEU A 81 1.22 -15.79 12.34
CA LEU A 81 2.03 -16.77 13.07
C LEU A 81 1.35 -17.21 14.37
N ILE A 82 0.79 -16.26 15.14
CA ILE A 82 -0.04 -16.57 16.30
C ILE A 82 -1.24 -17.43 15.87
N GLN A 83 -1.90 -17.08 14.77
CA GLN A 83 -2.97 -17.89 14.18
C GLN A 83 -2.51 -19.31 13.82
N ALA A 84 -1.29 -19.47 13.32
CA ALA A 84 -0.80 -20.78 12.91
C ALA A 84 -0.65 -21.73 14.11
N ILE A 85 -0.42 -21.17 15.31
CA ILE A 85 -0.20 -21.89 16.56
C ILE A 85 -1.50 -22.04 17.38
N CYS A 86 -2.37 -21.03 17.38
CA CYS A 86 -3.60 -21.01 18.18
C CYS A 86 -4.78 -21.71 17.49
N GLU A 87 -5.39 -22.68 18.18
CA GLU A 87 -6.57 -23.44 17.68
C GLU A 87 -7.86 -22.59 17.65
N LYS A 88 -7.96 -21.55 18.48
CA LYS A 88 -9.15 -20.67 18.51
C LYS A 88 -8.75 -19.24 18.26
N TRP A 89 -9.51 -18.61 17.37
CA TRP A 89 -9.35 -17.20 17.06
C TRP A 89 -10.21 -16.35 17.97
N PRO A 90 -9.62 -15.46 18.76
CA PRO A 90 -10.41 -14.48 19.46
C PRO A 90 -10.94 -13.44 18.45
N LYS A 91 -12.21 -13.04 18.62
CA LYS A 91 -12.90 -12.11 17.70
C LYS A 91 -12.18 -10.76 17.56
N TRP A 92 -11.40 -10.36 18.57
CA TRP A 92 -10.66 -9.10 18.57
C TRP A 92 -9.58 -9.03 17.48
N ILE A 93 -9.01 -10.16 17.03
CA ILE A 93 -8.01 -10.17 15.93
C ILE A 93 -8.64 -9.67 14.63
N PHE A 94 -9.91 -10.01 14.37
CA PHE A 94 -10.60 -9.54 13.17
C PHE A 94 -10.89 -8.04 13.23
N ILE A 95 -11.20 -7.53 14.42
CA ILE A 95 -11.36 -6.09 14.66
C ILE A 95 -10.03 -5.39 14.47
N PHE A 96 -8.95 -5.96 15.00
CA PHE A 96 -7.59 -5.44 14.83
C PHE A 96 -7.22 -5.30 13.35
N TYR A 97 -7.43 -6.32 12.51
CA TYR A 97 -7.13 -6.21 11.07
C TYR A 97 -7.87 -5.05 10.42
N LYS A 98 -9.15 -4.87 10.72
CA LYS A 98 -9.95 -3.78 10.16
C LYS A 98 -9.44 -2.42 10.61
N ILE A 99 -9.16 -2.26 11.90
CA ILE A 99 -8.64 -1.01 12.46
C ILE A 99 -7.26 -0.72 11.84
N TYR A 100 -6.36 -1.71 11.82
CA TYR A 100 -5.01 -1.58 11.29
C TYR A 100 -5.02 -1.11 9.82
N PHE A 101 -5.74 -1.82 8.95
CA PHE A 101 -5.82 -1.42 7.54
C PHE A 101 -6.57 -0.10 7.34
N ALA A 102 -7.59 0.20 8.14
CA ALA A 102 -8.30 1.49 8.05
C ALA A 102 -7.40 2.65 8.48
N SER A 103 -6.61 2.48 9.55
CA SER A 103 -5.63 3.47 10.00
C SER A 103 -4.54 3.70 8.98
N ILE A 104 -3.98 2.63 8.40
CA ILE A 104 -2.98 2.74 7.33
C ILE A 104 -3.56 3.45 6.11
N TRP A 105 -4.74 3.06 5.67
CA TRP A 105 -5.37 3.66 4.50
C TRP A 105 -5.64 5.15 4.72
N LEU A 106 -6.14 5.51 5.91
CA LEU A 106 -6.31 6.90 6.31
C LEU A 106 -4.98 7.67 6.26
N ILE A 107 -3.91 7.10 6.82
CA ILE A 107 -2.57 7.72 6.80
C ILE A 107 -2.08 7.90 5.35
N ILE A 108 -2.21 6.89 4.48
CA ILE A 108 -1.83 6.97 3.07
C ILE A 108 -2.59 8.10 2.37
N CYS A 109 -3.90 8.20 2.56
CA CYS A 109 -4.70 9.27 1.98
C CYS A 109 -4.28 10.65 2.51
N LEU A 110 -4.06 10.79 3.83
CA LEU A 110 -3.64 12.06 4.43
C LEU A 110 -2.26 12.50 3.94
N LEU A 111 -1.28 11.60 3.92
CA LEU A 111 0.08 11.91 3.44
C LEU A 111 0.07 12.24 1.95
N SER A 112 -0.68 11.48 1.14
CA SER A 112 -0.85 11.78 -0.29
C SER A 112 -1.56 13.11 -0.52
N TYR A 113 -2.48 13.47 0.38
CA TYR A 113 -3.21 14.73 0.31
C TYR A 113 -2.29 15.91 0.54
N ILE A 114 -1.50 15.88 1.61
CA ILE A 114 -0.52 16.92 1.95
C ILE A 114 0.55 17.01 0.85
N ASP A 115 1.10 15.86 0.45
CA ASP A 115 2.19 15.79 -0.52
C ASP A 115 1.79 16.29 -1.92
N PHE A 116 0.53 16.15 -2.32
CA PHE A 116 0.05 16.71 -3.59
C PHE A 116 0.22 18.23 -3.67
N PHE A 117 -0.15 18.96 -2.61
CA PHE A 117 0.00 20.42 -2.59
C PHE A 117 1.46 20.82 -2.57
N HIS A 118 2.28 20.08 -1.82
CA HIS A 118 3.72 20.28 -1.80
C HIS A 118 4.35 20.06 -3.17
N TYR A 119 4.04 18.94 -3.83
CA TYR A 119 4.55 18.59 -5.17
C TYR A 119 4.10 19.60 -6.22
N SER A 120 2.86 20.05 -6.16
CA SER A 120 2.34 21.03 -7.12
C SER A 120 3.07 22.37 -6.99
N HIS A 121 3.46 22.75 -5.78
CA HIS A 121 4.21 23.98 -5.53
C HIS A 121 5.72 23.85 -5.84
N HIS A 122 6.38 22.77 -5.41
CA HIS A 122 7.84 22.62 -5.47
C HIS A 122 8.35 21.73 -6.61
N GLY A 123 7.48 20.94 -7.25
CA GLY A 123 7.85 19.98 -8.30
C GLY A 123 8.58 18.74 -7.82
N ARG A 124 8.64 18.50 -6.51
CA ARG A 124 9.26 17.33 -5.87
C ARG A 124 8.40 16.81 -4.74
N ARG A 125 8.51 15.52 -4.41
CA ARG A 125 7.81 14.90 -3.28
C ARG A 125 8.41 15.37 -1.95
N MET A 126 7.58 15.38 -0.91
CA MET A 126 8.03 15.62 0.46
C MET A 126 8.98 14.51 0.92
N ARG A 127 10.12 14.87 1.51
CA ARG A 127 11.01 13.95 2.21
C ARG A 127 10.79 14.08 3.72
N PHE A 128 11.53 13.30 4.50
CA PHE A 128 11.40 13.31 5.96
C PHE A 128 11.55 14.71 6.59
N ALA A 129 12.49 15.51 6.08
CA ALA A 129 12.76 16.84 6.60
C ALA A 129 11.52 17.76 6.44
N GLU A 130 10.88 17.72 5.28
CA GLU A 130 9.69 18.53 5.00
C GLU A 130 8.48 18.08 5.83
N TYR A 131 8.34 16.78 6.09
CA TYR A 131 7.32 16.28 7.01
C TYR A 131 7.58 16.71 8.46
N SER A 132 8.85 16.81 8.87
CA SER A 132 9.21 17.23 10.23
C SER A 132 8.91 18.71 10.52
N SER A 133 8.94 19.55 9.49
CA SER A 133 8.60 20.98 9.57
C SER A 133 7.18 21.30 9.08
N TRP A 134 6.37 20.28 8.80
CA TRP A 134 5.04 20.47 8.23
C TRP A 134 4.08 21.10 9.25
N THR A 135 3.28 22.06 8.78
CA THR A 135 2.13 22.60 9.52
C THR A 135 0.87 22.61 8.66
N PRO A 136 -0.34 22.56 9.25
CA PRO A 136 -1.59 22.69 8.51
C PRO A 136 -1.68 24.00 7.71
N GLU A 137 -1.15 25.09 8.26
CA GLU A 137 -1.14 26.41 7.62
C GLU A 137 -0.33 26.38 6.31
N LEU A 138 0.80 25.67 6.28
CA LEU A 138 1.62 25.52 5.07
C LEU A 138 0.85 24.81 3.95
N THR A 139 0.06 23.79 4.29
CA THR A 139 -0.77 23.07 3.30
C THR A 139 -1.88 23.97 2.77
N TRP A 140 -2.48 24.75 3.66
CA TRP A 140 -3.52 25.70 3.30
C TRP A 140 -2.99 26.80 2.36
N GLU A 141 -1.82 27.37 2.66
CA GLU A 141 -1.14 28.34 1.81
C GLU A 141 -0.83 27.75 0.42
N GLN A 142 -0.27 26.55 0.37
CA GLN A 142 0.03 25.86 -0.90
C GLN A 142 -1.23 25.53 -1.69
N MET A 143 -2.33 25.17 -1.02
CA MET A 143 -3.62 24.96 -1.66
C MET A 143 -4.18 26.24 -2.28
N GLN A 144 -4.06 27.38 -1.60
CA GLN A 144 -4.51 28.68 -2.11
C GLN A 144 -3.67 29.18 -3.30
N ALA A 145 -2.42 28.76 -3.40
CA ALA A 145 -1.55 29.10 -4.53
C ALA A 145 -1.92 28.34 -5.83
N LEU A 146 -2.74 27.29 -5.76
CA LEU A 146 -3.17 26.52 -6.92
C LEU A 146 -4.48 27.04 -7.53
N GLN A 147 -4.75 26.61 -8.75
CA GLN A 147 -6.07 26.83 -9.35
C GLN A 147 -7.14 26.12 -8.51
N THR A 148 -8.23 26.85 -8.19
CA THR A 148 -9.33 26.33 -7.37
C THR A 148 -9.87 24.99 -7.88
N ASN A 149 -10.01 24.85 -9.20
CA ASN A 149 -10.49 23.62 -9.83
C ASN A 149 -9.55 22.44 -9.59
N GLN A 150 -8.24 22.66 -9.70
CA GLN A 150 -7.22 21.62 -9.50
C GLN A 150 -7.25 21.09 -8.07
N ALA A 151 -7.26 22.00 -7.09
CA ALA A 151 -7.38 21.65 -5.68
C ALA A 151 -8.69 20.90 -5.38
N LEU A 152 -9.82 21.39 -5.89
CA LEU A 152 -11.13 20.78 -5.68
C LEU A 152 -11.23 19.37 -6.29
N PHE A 153 -10.77 19.18 -7.53
CA PHE A 153 -10.78 17.86 -8.18
C PHE A 153 -9.92 16.86 -7.41
N PHE A 154 -8.74 17.26 -6.97
CA PHE A 154 -7.86 16.41 -6.18
C PHE A 154 -8.47 16.05 -4.82
N THR A 155 -9.10 17.00 -4.13
CA THR A 155 -9.79 16.76 -2.86
C THR A 155 -10.94 15.79 -3.03
N ILE A 156 -11.82 16.00 -4.02
CA ILE A 156 -12.99 15.12 -4.25
C ILE A 156 -12.54 13.70 -4.56
N SER A 157 -11.60 13.53 -5.49
CA SER A 157 -11.07 12.21 -5.86
C SER A 157 -10.38 11.51 -4.69
N THR A 158 -9.62 12.23 -3.86
CA THR A 158 -9.00 11.67 -2.65
C THR A 158 -10.07 11.21 -1.64
N VAL A 159 -11.13 12.00 -1.44
CA VAL A 159 -12.26 11.62 -0.58
C VAL A 159 -12.99 10.38 -1.12
N ILE A 160 -13.22 10.31 -2.43
CA ILE A 160 -13.82 9.13 -3.08
C ILE A 160 -12.96 7.89 -2.82
N LEU A 161 -11.65 7.98 -3.05
CA LEU A 161 -10.71 6.86 -2.83
C LEU A 161 -10.64 6.48 -1.34
N LEU A 162 -10.68 7.45 -0.43
CA LEU A 162 -10.75 7.22 1.01
C LEU A 162 -11.99 6.39 1.37
N VAL A 163 -13.16 6.80 0.89
CA VAL A 163 -14.44 6.11 1.14
C VAL A 163 -14.44 4.72 0.51
N LEU A 164 -13.97 4.56 -0.73
CA LEU A 164 -13.89 3.27 -1.40
C LEU A 164 -12.96 2.29 -0.68
N GLY A 165 -11.79 2.74 -0.25
CA GLY A 165 -10.88 1.93 0.55
C GLY A 165 -11.45 1.56 1.92
N TYR A 166 -12.12 2.51 2.60
CA TYR A 166 -12.83 2.21 3.84
C TYR A 166 -13.96 1.18 3.65
N MET A 167 -14.76 1.31 2.59
CA MET A 167 -15.83 0.35 2.25
C MET A 167 -15.26 -1.03 1.96
N LEU A 168 -14.14 -1.11 1.23
CA LEU A 168 -13.44 -2.37 0.96
C LEU A 168 -13.00 -3.04 2.27
N ILE A 169 -12.35 -2.29 3.17
CA ILE A 169 -11.87 -2.79 4.47
C ILE A 169 -13.04 -3.22 5.35
N ARG A 170 -14.12 -2.43 5.40
CA ARG A 170 -15.34 -2.76 6.16
C ARG A 170 -16.01 -4.03 5.65
N GLY A 171 -16.07 -4.18 4.32
CA GLY A 171 -16.65 -5.32 3.61
C GLY A 171 -15.89 -6.63 3.78
N LEU A 172 -14.65 -6.61 4.31
CA LEU A 172 -13.93 -7.82 4.64
C LEU A 172 -14.62 -8.57 5.78
N GLN A 173 -15.22 -9.70 5.43
CA GLN A 173 -15.74 -10.65 6.40
C GLN A 173 -14.63 -11.62 6.77
N PHE A 174 -13.88 -11.28 7.83
CA PHE A 174 -13.03 -12.25 8.51
C PHE A 174 -13.87 -12.97 9.58
N GLY A 175 -13.89 -14.30 9.58
CA GLY A 175 -14.47 -15.07 10.68
C GLY A 175 -15.96 -15.44 10.58
N GLN A 176 -16.70 -15.07 9.53
CA GLN A 176 -18.04 -15.63 9.29
C GLN A 176 -17.90 -16.96 8.53
N TRP A 177 -17.67 -18.03 9.26
CA TRP A 177 -17.61 -19.38 8.68
C TRP A 177 -18.65 -20.23 9.40
N LYS A 178 -19.65 -20.72 8.65
CA LYS A 178 -20.57 -21.76 9.13
C LYS A 178 -19.73 -22.92 9.65
N ASP A 179 -20.11 -23.43 10.81
CA ASP A 179 -19.38 -24.27 11.78
C ASP A 179 -18.71 -25.58 11.30
N GLU A 180 -18.48 -25.79 10.00
CA GLU A 180 -17.88 -27.02 9.46
C GLU A 180 -16.34 -27.03 9.46
N TYR A 181 -15.68 -25.92 9.82
CA TYR A 181 -14.23 -25.75 9.70
C TYR A 181 -13.59 -25.15 10.96
N SER A 182 -13.73 -25.81 12.11
CA SER A 182 -12.95 -25.43 13.29
C SER A 182 -11.44 -25.53 12.97
N PRO A 183 -10.59 -24.60 13.47
CA PRO A 183 -9.15 -24.72 13.27
C PRO A 183 -8.65 -25.94 14.06
N GLN A 184 -8.46 -27.06 13.36
CA GLN A 184 -7.84 -28.25 13.93
C GLN A 184 -6.31 -28.16 13.76
N LYS A 185 -5.56 -28.80 14.66
CA LYS A 185 -4.10 -28.91 14.54
C LYS A 185 -3.73 -29.52 13.18
N GLY A 186 -3.14 -28.69 12.32
CA GLY A 186 -2.59 -29.12 11.04
C GLY A 186 -1.38 -30.04 11.22
N SER A 187 -0.98 -30.70 10.13
CA SER A 187 0.27 -31.48 10.14
C SER A 187 1.50 -30.56 10.31
N LYS A 188 2.65 -31.09 10.76
CA LYS A 188 3.90 -30.31 10.91
C LYS A 188 4.33 -29.62 9.60
N LEU A 189 4.17 -30.31 8.46
CA LEU A 189 4.46 -29.75 7.13
C LEU A 189 3.54 -28.56 6.81
N GLU A 190 2.27 -28.68 7.19
CA GLU A 190 1.31 -27.63 6.94
C GLU A 190 1.56 -26.39 7.81
N LEU A 191 1.90 -26.61 9.09
CA LEU A 191 2.34 -25.53 9.98
C LEU A 191 3.56 -24.81 9.39
N ALA A 192 4.54 -25.57 8.88
CA ALA A 192 5.72 -24.99 8.23
C ALA A 192 5.33 -24.16 7.00
N LEU A 193 4.45 -24.65 6.12
CA LEU A 193 4.00 -23.89 4.95
C LEU A 193 3.22 -22.61 5.31
N ARG A 194 2.38 -22.66 6.36
CA ARG A 194 1.63 -21.49 6.86
C ARG A 194 2.54 -20.37 7.38
N ILE A 195 3.72 -20.71 7.85
CA ILE A 195 4.71 -19.77 8.38
C ILE A 195 5.65 -19.32 7.26
N VAL A 196 6.24 -20.26 6.53
CA VAL A 196 7.26 -19.98 5.52
C VAL A 196 6.70 -19.23 4.31
N LEU A 197 5.51 -19.59 3.81
CA LEU A 197 4.98 -18.96 2.58
C LEU A 197 4.69 -17.46 2.77
N PRO A 198 3.95 -17.02 3.81
CA PRO A 198 3.74 -15.58 4.04
C PRO A 198 5.05 -14.82 4.31
N LEU A 199 6.00 -15.46 5.00
CA LEU A 199 7.32 -14.87 5.25
C LEU A 199 8.06 -14.61 3.93
N VAL A 200 8.14 -15.62 3.05
CA VAL A 200 8.78 -15.48 1.74
C VAL A 200 8.10 -14.38 0.91
N LEU A 201 6.76 -14.33 0.90
CA LEU A 201 6.03 -13.29 0.17
C LEU A 201 6.32 -11.89 0.71
N ILE A 202 6.40 -11.72 2.03
CA ILE A 202 6.71 -10.43 2.66
C ILE A 202 8.15 -10.03 2.41
N VAL A 203 9.10 -10.96 2.50
CA VAL A 203 10.51 -10.68 2.19
C VAL A 203 10.67 -10.27 0.73
N LEU A 204 9.99 -10.97 -0.21
CA LEU A 204 10.02 -10.61 -1.63
C LEU A 204 9.37 -9.24 -1.88
N ALA A 205 8.24 -8.94 -1.22
CA ALA A 205 7.57 -7.65 -1.34
C ALA A 205 8.43 -6.52 -0.74
N ALA A 206 8.89 -6.66 0.50
CA ALA A 206 9.69 -5.66 1.22
C ALA A 206 11.07 -5.42 0.61
N ARG A 207 11.63 -6.40 -0.12
CA ARG A 207 12.87 -6.20 -0.88
C ARG A 207 12.64 -5.33 -2.12
N GLY A 208 11.47 -5.45 -2.77
CA GLY A 208 11.11 -4.69 -3.98
C GLY A 208 11.93 -5.03 -5.24
N THR A 209 13.04 -5.76 -5.09
CA THR A 209 13.97 -6.17 -6.15
C THR A 209 14.42 -7.62 -5.95
N VAL A 210 14.98 -8.23 -6.99
CA VAL A 210 15.70 -9.52 -6.90
C VAL A 210 17.21 -9.30 -6.76
N GLU A 211 17.67 -8.05 -6.92
CA GLU A 211 19.07 -7.62 -6.86
C GLU A 211 19.59 -7.55 -5.42
N ALA A 212 20.92 -7.55 -5.26
CA ALA A 212 21.59 -7.68 -3.96
C ALA A 212 21.17 -6.60 -2.93
N HIS A 213 20.70 -5.44 -3.38
CA HIS A 213 20.29 -4.32 -2.54
C HIS A 213 18.77 -4.12 -2.54
N HIS A 214 18.26 -3.59 -1.41
CA HIS A 214 16.88 -3.17 -1.29
C HIS A 214 16.58 -2.02 -2.25
N LEU A 215 15.33 -1.87 -2.67
CA LEU A 215 14.91 -0.82 -3.59
C LEU A 215 15.20 0.57 -2.98
N ALA A 216 16.30 1.19 -3.39
CA ALA A 216 16.68 2.56 -3.06
C ALA A 216 15.91 3.61 -3.89
N LEU A 217 15.97 4.88 -3.43
CA LEU A 217 15.44 6.04 -4.16
C LEU A 217 16.03 6.18 -5.56
N GLU A 218 17.29 5.78 -5.76
CA GLU A 218 17.98 5.83 -7.05
C GLU A 218 17.26 5.00 -8.12
N HIS A 219 16.54 3.94 -7.74
CA HIS A 219 15.75 3.15 -8.70
C HIS A 219 14.47 3.85 -9.16
N SER A 220 14.17 5.04 -8.61
CA SER A 220 13.16 5.94 -9.15
C SER A 220 13.68 6.77 -10.32
N GLN A 221 14.99 6.75 -10.62
CA GLN A 221 15.59 7.41 -11.77
C GLN A 221 15.36 6.58 -13.05
N VAL A 222 14.27 6.86 -13.73
CA VAL A 222 13.87 6.21 -15.00
C VAL A 222 14.02 7.12 -16.22
N SER A 223 14.14 8.42 -16.01
CA SER A 223 14.30 9.44 -17.06
C SER A 223 15.25 10.54 -16.59
N ASP A 224 15.79 11.32 -17.52
CA ASP A 224 16.54 12.55 -17.20
C ASP A 224 15.62 13.65 -16.62
N ASN A 225 14.30 13.53 -16.79
CA ASN A 225 13.34 14.46 -16.22
C ASN A 225 13.05 14.13 -14.74
N SER A 226 13.47 15.04 -13.85
CA SER A 226 13.27 14.93 -12.40
C SER A 226 11.79 14.82 -12.01
N ALA A 227 10.88 15.48 -12.73
CA ALA A 227 9.45 15.41 -12.45
C ALA A 227 8.90 13.99 -12.63
N LEU A 228 9.38 13.25 -13.64
CA LEU A 228 9.01 11.84 -13.86
C LEU A 228 9.58 10.96 -12.74
N ASN A 229 10.84 11.15 -12.37
CA ASN A 229 11.46 10.34 -11.32
C ASN A 229 10.74 10.50 -9.97
N GLU A 230 10.26 11.71 -9.67
CA GLU A 230 9.45 12.01 -8.48
C GLU A 230 8.02 11.40 -8.55
N MET A 231 7.53 11.06 -9.75
CA MET A 231 6.25 10.35 -9.93
C MET A 231 6.31 8.87 -9.56
N ALA A 232 7.46 8.23 -9.74
CA ALA A 232 7.66 6.87 -9.27
C ALA A 232 7.53 6.79 -7.73
N LEU A 233 7.91 7.85 -7.01
CA LEU A 233 7.88 7.85 -5.55
C LEU A 233 6.46 7.95 -4.99
N ASN A 234 6.28 7.39 -3.79
CA ASN A 234 5.06 7.47 -3.00
C ASN A 234 5.30 8.35 -1.77
N ALA A 235 4.33 9.20 -1.44
CA ALA A 235 4.38 10.11 -0.30
C ALA A 235 4.70 9.41 1.04
N VAL A 236 4.27 8.14 1.19
CA VAL A 236 4.43 7.37 2.43
C VAL A 236 5.85 6.80 2.60
N TRP A 237 6.71 6.85 1.57
CA TRP A 237 8.02 6.17 1.59
C TRP A 237 9.16 6.97 0.98
N CYS A 238 9.05 8.29 0.98
CA CYS A 238 10.19 9.17 0.74
C CYS A 238 11.11 9.28 1.98
N PHE A 239 11.24 8.20 2.74
CA PHE A 239 11.96 8.12 4.02
C PHE A 239 13.20 7.24 3.88
N ASP A 240 14.11 7.60 2.98
CA ASP A 240 15.50 7.18 3.08
C ASP A 240 16.42 8.27 2.51
N LYS A 241 17.68 8.26 2.96
CA LYS A 241 18.74 9.23 2.68
C LYS A 241 19.09 9.35 1.19
#